data_AF-A0A409VG05-F1
#
_entry.id   AF-A0A409VG05-F1
#
_cell.length_a   1.000
_cell.length_b   1.000
_cell.length_c   1.000
_cell.angle_alpha   90.00
_cell.angle_beta   90.00
_cell.angle_gamma   90.00
#
_symmetry.space_group_name_H-M   'P 1'
#
loop_
_entity.id
_entity.type
_entity.pdbx_description
1 polymer ?
#
loop_
_entity_poly.entity_id
_entity_poly.type
_entity_poly.pdbx_seq_one_letter_code
_entity_poly.pdbx_strand_id
1 'polypeptide(L)'
;MGWFSSSSKKEEDNAPSRENRKKCWETRDSYFACLDKAAVVKPGDEGTLCTTEKKLYEENCAKSWASSLFTCYIEYFNQRRVIADAQKERLARGNEQASKR
;
A
#
# COMPACT_ATOMS: atom_id res chain seq x y z
N MET A 1 42.23 25.65 11.16
CA MET A 1 41.35 25.87 12.33
C MET A 1 39.95 26.11 11.78
N GLY A 2 38.88 25.37 12.00
CA GLY A 2 38.56 24.18 12.79
C GLY A 2 37.03 24.12 12.78
N TRP A 3 36.41 23.24 11.98
CA TRP A 3 34.94 23.20 11.84
C TRP A 3 34.34 21.82 11.56
N PHE A 4 35.04 20.74 11.86
CA PHE A 4 34.40 19.43 11.93
C PHE A 4 34.62 18.84 13.32
N SER A 5 33.92 19.43 14.30
CA SER A 5 33.67 18.76 15.58
C SER A 5 32.74 17.59 15.32
N SER A 6 33.33 16.39 15.39
CA SER A 6 32.63 15.13 15.52
C SER A 6 31.61 15.21 16.65
N SER A 7 30.34 14.94 16.33
CA SER A 7 29.42 14.33 17.27
C SER A 7 28.57 13.36 16.49
N SER A 8 29.12 12.16 16.36
CA SER A 8 28.38 10.92 16.14
C SER A 8 27.30 10.77 17.21
N LYS A 9 26.14 11.36 16.97
CA LYS A 9 24.88 10.98 17.62
C LYS A 9 24.00 10.40 16.54
N LYS A 10 23.93 9.07 16.58
CA LYS A 10 23.01 8.19 15.86
C LYS A 10 21.81 8.96 15.29
N GLU A 11 21.76 9.01 13.97
CA GLU A 11 20.51 8.97 13.24
C GLU A 11 19.72 7.78 13.79
N GLU A 12 18.78 8.03 14.70
CA GLU A 12 17.58 7.21 14.74
C GLU A 12 16.72 7.65 13.55
N ASP A 13 17.19 7.19 12.40
CA ASP A 13 16.44 7.14 11.17
C ASP A 13 15.10 6.49 11.49
N ASN A 14 14.05 7.30 11.45
CA ASN A 14 12.65 6.86 11.42
C ASN A 14 12.33 6.19 10.07
N ALA A 15 13.31 5.49 9.50
CA ALA A 15 13.21 4.71 8.29
C ALA A 15 13.10 3.24 8.73
N PRO A 16 12.03 2.54 8.37
CA PRO A 16 11.89 1.17 8.77
C PRO A 16 12.96 0.35 8.08
N SER A 17 13.54 -0.57 8.84
CA SER A 17 14.45 -1.56 8.32
C SER A 17 13.85 -2.21 7.06
N ARG A 18 14.70 -2.62 6.13
CA ARG A 18 14.27 -3.31 4.91
C ARG A 18 13.38 -4.52 5.23
N GLU A 19 13.57 -5.13 6.38
CA GLU A 19 12.77 -6.24 6.89
C GLU A 19 11.35 -5.82 7.29
N ASN A 20 11.19 -4.70 8.00
CA ASN A 20 9.87 -4.17 8.37
C ASN A 20 9.04 -3.81 7.12
N ARG A 21 9.70 -3.35 6.06
CA ARG A 21 9.06 -3.07 4.77
C ARG A 21 8.58 -4.33 4.07
N LYS A 22 9.38 -5.40 4.10
CA LYS A 22 8.97 -6.72 3.57
C LYS A 22 7.72 -7.22 4.28
N LYS A 23 7.69 -7.14 5.61
CA LYS A 23 6.53 -7.52 6.42
C LYS A 23 5.29 -6.69 6.07
N CYS A 24 5.41 -5.37 5.88
CA CYS A 24 4.29 -4.54 5.40
C CYS A 24 3.79 -4.98 4.01
N TRP A 25 4.69 -5.32 3.08
CA TRP A 25 4.27 -5.77 1.74
C TRP A 25 3.57 -7.12 1.77
N GLU A 26 4.05 -8.05 2.59
CA GLU A 26 3.42 -9.37 2.76
C GLU A 26 2.01 -9.26 3.37
N THR A 27 1.84 -8.43 4.41
CA THR A 27 0.52 -8.22 5.03
C THR A 27 -0.42 -7.38 4.16
N ARG A 28 0.12 -6.48 3.33
CA ARG A 28 -0.64 -5.74 2.32
C ARG A 28 -1.22 -6.70 1.28
N ASP A 29 -0.37 -7.54 0.72
CA ASP A 29 -0.76 -8.42 -0.38
C ASP A 29 -1.76 -9.48 0.10
N SER A 30 -1.67 -9.94 1.36
CA SER A 30 -2.67 -10.84 1.95
C SER A 30 -4.02 -10.17 2.17
N TYR A 31 -4.05 -8.93 2.68
CA TYR A 31 -5.28 -8.14 2.83
C TYR A 31 -5.95 -7.87 1.48
N PHE A 32 -5.15 -7.50 0.48
CA PHE A 32 -5.58 -7.31 -0.89
C PHE A 32 -6.09 -8.58 -1.58
N ALA A 33 -5.47 -9.73 -1.33
CA ALA A 33 -5.98 -11.01 -1.81
C ALA A 33 -7.33 -11.39 -1.17
N CYS A 34 -7.55 -11.00 0.08
CA CYS A 34 -8.84 -11.19 0.76
C CYS A 34 -9.93 -10.29 0.16
N LEU A 35 -9.60 -9.02 -0.09
CA LEU A 35 -10.45 -8.05 -0.78
C LEU A 35 -10.87 -8.52 -2.19
N ASP A 36 -9.92 -9.04 -2.95
CA ASP A 36 -10.17 -9.51 -4.31
C ASP A 36 -11.10 -10.75 -4.30
N LYS A 37 -10.97 -11.64 -3.29
CA LYS A 37 -11.91 -12.77 -3.07
C LYS A 37 -13.31 -12.31 -2.66
N ALA A 38 -13.40 -11.23 -1.90
CA ALA A 38 -14.66 -10.62 -1.49
C ALA A 38 -15.30 -9.76 -2.61
N ALA A 39 -14.64 -9.60 -3.76
CA ALA A 39 -15.03 -8.71 -4.85
C ALA A 39 -15.23 -7.25 -4.42
N VAL A 40 -14.49 -6.81 -3.39
CA VAL A 40 -14.57 -5.44 -2.87
C VAL A 40 -13.45 -4.61 -3.50
N VAL A 41 -13.85 -3.63 -4.32
CA VAL A 41 -12.92 -2.74 -5.03
C VAL A 41 -12.41 -1.62 -4.12
N LYS A 42 -13.25 -1.15 -3.19
CA LYS A 42 -12.88 -0.10 -2.22
C LYS A 42 -12.48 -0.70 -0.88
N PRO A 43 -11.19 -0.68 -0.52
CA PRO A 43 -10.77 -1.02 0.83
C PRO A 43 -11.47 -0.10 1.84
N GLY A 44 -12.15 -0.70 2.82
CA GLY A 44 -13.02 0.01 3.78
C GLY A 44 -14.52 -0.26 3.64
N ASP A 45 -15.01 -0.71 2.49
CA ASP A 45 -16.42 -1.11 2.26
C ASP A 45 -16.68 -2.60 2.59
N GLU A 46 -15.71 -3.28 3.18
CA GLU A 46 -15.66 -4.75 3.36
C GLU A 46 -16.42 -5.24 4.61
N GLY A 47 -16.89 -4.32 5.44
CA GLY A 47 -17.63 -4.64 6.66
C GLY A 47 -16.81 -5.48 7.65
N THR A 48 -17.23 -6.72 7.88
CA THR A 48 -16.58 -7.69 8.78
C THR A 48 -15.61 -8.64 8.07
N LEU A 49 -15.57 -8.60 6.74
CA LEU A 49 -14.66 -9.42 5.94
C LEU A 49 -13.23 -8.89 6.07
N CYS A 50 -12.26 -9.79 6.06
CA CYS A 50 -10.82 -9.46 6.04
C CYS A 50 -10.33 -8.60 7.22
N THR A 51 -11.06 -8.58 8.35
CA THR A 51 -10.75 -7.73 9.51
C THR A 51 -9.45 -8.09 10.20
N THR A 52 -9.08 -9.38 10.20
CA THR A 52 -7.81 -9.86 10.75
C THR A 52 -6.63 -9.36 9.93
N GLU A 53 -6.73 -9.49 8.62
CA GLU A 53 -5.74 -9.06 7.64
C GLU A 53 -5.61 -7.53 7.65
N LYS A 54 -6.72 -6.81 7.78
CA LYS A 54 -6.75 -5.36 7.97
C LYS A 54 -5.99 -4.92 9.22
N LYS A 55 -6.24 -5.57 10.37
CA LYS A 55 -5.52 -5.28 11.62
C LYS A 55 -4.02 -5.55 11.48
N LEU A 56 -3.65 -6.68 10.89
CA LEU A 56 -2.24 -7.02 10.65
C LEU A 56 -1.57 -6.05 9.67
N TYR A 57 -2.31 -5.57 8.67
CA TYR A 57 -1.85 -4.57 7.73
C TYR A 57 -1.62 -3.22 8.41
N GLU A 58 -2.56 -2.76 9.25
CA GLU A 58 -2.42 -1.55 10.07
C GLU A 58 -1.27 -1.68 11.07
N GLU A 59 -1.16 -2.78 11.81
CA GLU A 59 -0.15 -2.97 12.86
C GLU A 59 1.29 -3.09 12.32
N ASN A 60 1.48 -3.83 11.23
CA ASN A 60 2.82 -4.07 10.66
C ASN A 60 3.30 -2.89 9.82
N CYS A 61 2.37 -2.13 9.22
CA CYS A 61 2.73 -1.05 8.34
C CYS A 61 2.69 0.34 9.01
N ALA A 62 1.80 0.59 10.00
CA ALA A 62 1.73 1.86 10.72
C ALA A 62 2.93 2.10 11.66
N LYS A 63 3.63 1.05 12.10
CA LYS A 63 4.86 1.19 12.90
C LYS A 63 6.06 1.69 12.09
N SER A 64 5.95 1.67 10.76
CA SER A 64 7.12 1.72 9.89
C SER A 64 7.37 3.10 9.28
N TRP A 65 6.35 3.94 9.09
CA TRP A 65 6.50 5.24 8.44
C TRP A 65 5.77 6.30 9.24
N ALA A 66 6.44 7.43 9.49
CA ALA A 66 5.85 8.62 10.11
C ALA A 66 4.38 8.78 9.66
N SER A 67 3.46 8.86 10.62
CA SER A 67 2.01 8.72 10.44
C SER A 67 1.43 9.37 9.16
N SER A 68 1.98 10.51 8.72
CA SER A 68 1.55 11.22 7.51
C SER A 68 2.03 10.63 6.17
N LEU A 69 3.18 9.94 6.11
CA LEU A 69 3.63 9.22 4.91
C LEU A 69 2.87 7.90 4.73
N PHE A 70 2.47 7.29 5.85
CA PHE A 70 1.68 6.07 5.87
C PHE A 70 0.28 6.29 5.29
N THR A 71 -0.43 7.33 5.73
CA THR A 71 -1.76 7.66 5.18
C THR A 71 -1.69 7.96 3.69
N CYS A 72 -0.71 8.75 3.26
CA CYS A 72 -0.50 9.07 1.85
C CYS A 72 -0.16 7.82 1.01
N TYR A 73 0.63 6.88 1.54
CA TYR A 73 0.97 5.64 0.86
C TYR A 73 -0.23 4.69 0.72
N ILE A 74 -1.03 4.52 1.79
CA ILE A 74 -2.24 3.69 1.74
C ILE A 74 -3.27 4.29 0.78
N GLU A 75 -3.54 5.60 0.90
CA GLU A 75 -4.45 6.30 -0.01
C GLU A 75 -4.01 6.17 -1.46
N TYR A 76 -2.71 6.33 -1.73
CA TYR A 76 -2.15 6.14 -3.06
C TYR A 76 -2.40 4.73 -3.62
N PHE A 77 -2.18 3.69 -2.82
CA PHE A 77 -2.41 2.30 -3.25
C PHE A 77 -3.88 1.99 -3.49
N ASN A 78 -4.76 2.49 -2.61
CA ASN A 78 -6.20 2.33 -2.75
C ASN A 78 -6.71 3.05 -4.00
N GLN A 79 -6.23 4.27 -4.26
CA GLN A 79 -6.56 5.03 -5.45
C GLN A 79 -6.09 4.31 -6.72
N ARG A 80 -4.91 3.70 -6.69
CA ARG A 80 -4.40 2.92 -7.82
C ARG A 80 -5.27 1.71 -8.17
N ARG A 81 -5.85 1.03 -7.18
CA ARG A 81 -6.78 -0.09 -7.43
C ARG A 81 -8.01 0.38 -8.20
N VAL A 82 -8.62 1.49 -7.75
CA VAL A 82 -9.79 2.09 -8.43
C VAL A 82 -9.45 2.51 -9.86
N ILE A 83 -8.28 3.13 -10.06
CA ILE A 83 -7.83 3.53 -11.40
C ILE A 83 -7.57 2.30 -12.29
N ALA A 84 -6.93 1.25 -11.76
CA ALA A 84 -6.65 0.03 -12.51
C ALA A 84 -7.94 -0.66 -12.96
N ASP A 85 -8.95 -0.74 -12.10
CA ASP A 85 -10.25 -1.31 -12.47
C ASP A 85 -10.99 -0.43 -13.49
N ALA A 86 -10.95 0.90 -13.35
CA ALA A 86 -11.50 1.81 -14.36
C ALA A 86 -10.76 1.73 -15.71
N GLN A 87 -9.46 1.42 -15.71
CA GLN A 87 -8.67 1.24 -16.92
C GLN A 87 -8.98 -0.08 -17.64
N LYS A 88 -9.27 -1.17 -16.91
CA LYS A 88 -9.65 -2.46 -17.51
C LYS A 88 -10.85 -2.31 -18.45
N GLU A 89 -11.87 -1.54 -18.07
CA GLU A 89 -13.03 -1.30 -18.92
C GLU A 89 -12.72 -0.52 -20.20
N ARG A 90 -11.77 0.42 -20.13
CA ARG A 90 -11.35 1.21 -21.30
C ARG A 90 -10.52 0.36 -22.26
N LEU A 91 -9.63 -0.47 -21.73
CA LEU A 91 -8.84 -1.43 -22.51
C LEU A 91 -9.70 -2.49 -23.18
N ALA A 92 -10.69 -3.04 -22.46
CA ALA A 92 -11.65 -4.00 -23.03
C ALA A 92 -12.39 -3.41 -24.24
N ARG A 93 -12.88 -2.18 -24.13
CA ARG A 93 -13.54 -1.46 -25.24
C ARG A 93 -12.60 -1.21 -26.43
N GLY A 94 -11.34 -0.86 -26.18
CA GLY A 94 -10.35 -0.67 -27.24
C GLY A 94 -10.02 -1.98 -27.98
N ASN A 95 -9.89 -3.08 -27.25
CA ASN A 95 -9.64 -4.40 -27.83
C ASN A 95 -10.83 -4.90 -28.67
N GLU A 96 -12.07 -4.67 -28.22
CA GLU A 96 -13.26 -4.99 -29.04
C GLU A 96 -13.34 -4.16 -30.32
N GLN A 97 -12.95 -2.89 -30.27
CA GLN A 97 -12.88 -2.03 -31.47
C GLN A 97 -11.78 -2.48 -32.43
N ALA A 98 -10.64 -2.94 -31.89
CA ALA A 98 -9.53 -3.48 -32.68
C ALA A 98 -9.88 -4.84 -33.30
N SER A 99 -10.63 -5.71 -32.61
CA SER A 99 -11.00 -7.03 -33.14
C SER A 99 -12.11 -6.97 -34.20
N LYS A 100 -12.88 -5.89 -34.25
CA LYS A 100 -13.94 -5.65 -35.26
C LYS A 100 -13.40 -5.00 -36.53
N ARG A 101 -12.12 -4.64 -36.57
CA ARG A 101 -11.46 -3.95 -37.66
C ARG A 101 -10.62 -4.92 -38.48
#